data_AF-A0A2R6NKW0-F1
#
_entry.id   AF-A0A2R6NKW0-F1
#
_cell.length_a   1.000
_cell.length_b   1.000
_cell.length_c   1.000
_cell.angle_alpha   90.00
_cell.angle_beta   90.00
_cell.angle_gamma   90.00
#
_symmetry.space_group_name_H-M   'P 1'
#
loop_
_entity.id
_entity.type
_entity.pdbx_description
1 polymer ?
#
loop_
_entity_poly.entity_id
_entity_poly.type
_entity_poly.pdbx_seq_one_letter_code
_entity_poly.pdbx_strand_id
1 'polypeptide(L)'
;MGDRYVYYRIYNEDGALRVRDPVGYDNTLGRITAHSITPPHNVRNIRHRIAVNEQLPDHYKPDLYLDMDGSPTEDGSHVSLSGDSYPGASPESAIGLVISGAGHNQNQQSNLHGCYYDRESDNDPARSHEWPSEYTFSGLTNRWDRICE
;
A
#
# COMPACT_ATOMS: atom_id res chain seq x y z
N MET A 1 -11.88 -6.14 -20.83
CA MET A 1 -11.17 -6.92 -19.79
C MET A 1 -11.28 -6.12 -18.51
N GLY A 2 -11.92 -6.67 -17.47
CA GLY A 2 -12.07 -5.96 -16.20
C GLY A 2 -10.72 -5.80 -15.50
N ASP A 3 -10.59 -4.75 -14.70
CA ASP A 3 -9.41 -4.57 -13.85
C ASP A 3 -9.27 -5.74 -12.88
N ARG A 4 -8.08 -6.33 -12.84
CA ARG A 4 -7.71 -7.34 -11.85
C ARG A 4 -7.22 -6.63 -10.60
N TYR A 5 -7.73 -7.04 -9.45
CA TYR A 5 -7.41 -6.45 -8.16
C TYR A 5 -6.76 -7.49 -7.26
N VAL A 6 -5.82 -7.04 -6.45
CA VAL A 6 -5.25 -7.81 -5.34
C VAL A 6 -5.77 -7.21 -4.05
N TYR A 7 -6.54 -8.00 -3.31
CA TYR A 7 -7.06 -7.64 -2.00
C TYR A 7 -6.02 -7.98 -0.92
N TYR A 8 -5.83 -7.07 0.03
CA TYR A 8 -4.87 -7.23 1.11
C TYR A 8 -5.42 -6.72 2.44
N ARG A 9 -4.85 -7.22 3.54
CA ARG A 9 -5.05 -6.75 4.91
C ARG A 9 -3.72 -6.46 5.57
N ILE A 10 -3.67 -5.48 6.45
CA ILE A 10 -2.47 -5.12 7.20
C ILE A 10 -2.66 -5.52 8.65
N TYR A 11 -1.64 -6.11 9.25
CA TYR A 11 -1.63 -6.56 10.63
C TYR A 11 -0.41 -6.00 11.37
N ASN A 12 -0.57 -5.74 12.66
CA ASN A 12 0.49 -5.45 13.61
C ASN A 12 0.35 -6.33 14.85
N GLU A 13 1.14 -6.05 15.89
CA GLU A 13 1.09 -6.75 17.18
C GLU A 13 -0.29 -6.63 17.88
N ASP A 14 -1.04 -5.55 17.62
CA ASP A 14 -2.39 -5.32 18.15
C ASP A 14 -3.51 -5.95 17.30
N GLY A 15 -3.19 -6.45 16.10
CA GLY A 15 -4.14 -7.08 15.18
C GLY A 15 -4.29 -6.35 13.84
N ALA A 16 -5.49 -6.41 13.25
CA ALA A 16 -5.75 -5.84 11.93
C ALA A 16 -5.80 -4.31 11.97
N LEU A 17 -5.05 -3.66 11.07
CA LEU A 17 -4.99 -2.22 10.92
C LEU A 17 -5.99 -1.71 9.88
N ARG A 18 -6.40 -0.45 10.05
CA ARG A 18 -7.22 0.25 9.07
C ARG A 18 -6.36 0.62 7.86
N VAL A 19 -6.83 0.27 6.66
CA VAL A 19 -6.18 0.65 5.41
C VAL A 19 -6.59 2.06 4.98
N ARG A 20 -5.74 2.72 4.18
CA ARG A 20 -5.97 4.09 3.70
C ARG A 20 -7.15 4.19 2.72
N ASP A 21 -7.26 3.23 1.82
CA ASP A 21 -8.36 3.15 0.82
C ASP A 21 -9.13 1.84 1.03
N PRO A 22 -10.09 1.81 1.98
CA PRO A 22 -10.85 0.61 2.29
C PRO A 22 -11.88 0.28 1.21
N VAL A 23 -12.09 -1.01 1.00
CA VAL A 23 -13.08 -1.50 0.05
C VAL A 23 -14.40 -1.78 0.77
N GLY A 24 -15.41 -0.94 0.50
CA GLY A 24 -16.76 -1.13 1.02
C GLY A 24 -16.88 -0.79 2.50
N TYR A 25 -17.42 -1.71 3.30
CA TYR A 25 -17.66 -1.51 4.74
C TYR A 25 -16.52 -2.03 5.62
N ASP A 26 -15.61 -2.85 5.08
CA ASP A 26 -14.47 -3.40 5.82
C ASP A 26 -13.30 -2.42 5.77
N ASN A 27 -13.12 -1.66 6.85
CA ASN A 27 -12.05 -0.67 6.98
C ASN A 27 -10.64 -1.28 7.04
N THR A 28 -10.52 -2.61 7.16
CA THR A 28 -9.23 -3.32 7.22
C THR A 28 -8.82 -3.94 5.89
N LEU A 29 -9.70 -3.89 4.89
CA LEU A 29 -9.51 -4.51 3.59
C LEU A 29 -9.17 -3.47 2.53
N GLY A 30 -7.95 -3.53 2.01
CA GLY A 30 -7.49 -2.69 0.90
C GLY A 30 -7.49 -3.43 -0.43
N ARG A 31 -7.40 -2.67 -1.53
CA ARG A 31 -7.15 -3.23 -2.87
C ARG A 31 -6.12 -2.44 -3.64
N ILE A 32 -5.31 -3.14 -4.43
CA ILE A 32 -4.46 -2.54 -5.46
C ILE A 32 -4.78 -3.16 -6.82
N THR A 33 -4.56 -2.42 -7.89
CA THR A 33 -4.66 -2.99 -9.25
C THR A 33 -3.46 -3.87 -9.54
N ALA A 34 -3.69 -5.09 -10.03
CA ALA A 34 -2.62 -6.02 -10.38
C ALA A 34 -1.69 -5.45 -11.46
N HIS A 35 -2.23 -4.66 -12.39
CA HIS A 35 -1.45 -3.95 -13.42
C HIS A 35 -0.47 -2.91 -12.88
N SER A 36 -0.68 -2.43 -11.63
CA SER A 36 0.23 -1.47 -11.01
C SER A 36 1.45 -2.11 -10.36
N ILE A 37 1.51 -3.45 -10.33
CA ILE A 37 2.63 -4.23 -9.83
C ILE A 37 3.56 -4.48 -11.01
N THR A 38 4.81 -4.07 -10.89
CA THR A 38 5.79 -4.22 -11.96
C THR A 38 6.14 -5.70 -12.17
N PRO A 39 6.09 -6.21 -13.42
CA PRO A 39 6.70 -7.49 -13.73
C PRO A 39 8.21 -7.44 -13.40
N PRO A 40 8.79 -8.46 -12.75
CA PRO A 40 8.20 -9.75 -12.35
C PRO A 40 7.26 -9.62 -11.14
N HIS A 41 6.13 -10.35 -11.16
CA HIS A 41 5.19 -10.38 -10.05
C HIS A 41 5.73 -11.25 -8.92
N ASN A 42 6.72 -10.76 -8.18
CA ASN A 42 7.24 -11.42 -6.99
C ASN A 42 6.68 -10.78 -5.71
N VAL A 43 6.84 -11.51 -4.60
CA VAL A 43 6.40 -11.06 -3.27
C VAL A 43 6.97 -9.69 -2.92
N ARG A 44 8.24 -9.43 -3.24
CA ARG A 44 8.89 -8.13 -2.98
C ARG A 44 8.16 -6.97 -3.66
N ASN A 45 7.83 -7.11 -4.94
CA ASN A 45 7.17 -6.07 -5.73
C ASN A 45 5.72 -5.87 -5.27
N ILE A 46 5.01 -6.96 -4.92
CA ILE A 46 3.66 -6.90 -4.35
C ILE A 46 3.68 -6.14 -3.02
N ARG A 47 4.55 -6.58 -2.10
CA ARG A 47 4.75 -5.96 -0.79
C ARG A 47 5.08 -4.48 -0.92
N HIS A 48 6.04 -4.14 -1.78
CA HIS A 48 6.44 -2.75 -2.03
C HIS A 48 5.27 -1.94 -2.58
N ARG A 49 4.49 -2.49 -3.51
CA ARG A 49 3.32 -1.79 -4.06
C ARG A 49 2.26 -1.49 -3.00
N ILE A 50 2.00 -2.45 -2.11
CA ILE A 50 1.07 -2.25 -0.98
C ILE A 50 1.65 -1.20 -0.01
N ALA A 51 2.92 -1.31 0.36
CA ALA A 51 3.58 -0.35 1.24
C ALA A 51 3.53 1.08 0.70
N VAL A 52 3.76 1.27 -0.61
CA VAL A 52 3.60 2.58 -1.27
C VAL A 52 2.15 3.05 -1.26
N ASN A 53 1.19 2.16 -1.49
CA ASN A 53 -0.24 2.51 -1.46
C ASN A 53 -0.69 2.97 -0.06
N GLU A 54 -0.10 2.41 0.98
CA GLU A 54 -0.40 2.69 2.39
C GLU A 54 0.54 3.75 2.99
N GLN A 55 1.50 4.26 2.21
CA GLN A 55 2.53 5.22 2.66
C GLN A 55 3.31 4.71 3.88
N LEU A 56 3.57 3.41 3.92
CA LEU A 56 4.40 2.83 4.98
C LEU A 56 5.84 3.34 4.86
N PRO A 57 6.48 3.73 5.97
CA PRO A 57 7.89 4.09 5.97
C PRO A 57 8.80 2.97 5.47
N ASP A 58 9.83 3.33 4.70
CA ASP A 58 10.76 2.39 4.04
C ASP A 58 11.57 1.51 5.03
N HIS A 59 11.65 1.92 6.29
CA HIS A 59 12.32 1.13 7.34
C HIS A 59 11.48 -0.08 7.80
N TYR A 60 10.17 -0.09 7.52
CA TYR A 60 9.37 -1.28 7.76
C TYR A 60 9.63 -2.29 6.65
N LYS A 61 10.10 -3.47 7.04
CA LYS A 61 10.12 -4.65 6.17
C LYS A 61 8.99 -5.59 6.61
N PRO A 62 7.75 -5.31 6.20
CA PRO A 62 6.64 -6.16 6.59
C PRO A 62 6.74 -7.53 5.93
N ASP A 63 6.32 -8.57 6.63
CA ASP A 63 6.22 -9.90 6.07
C ASP A 63 4.94 -10.03 5.25
N LEU A 64 5.01 -10.70 4.10
CA LEU A 64 3.86 -10.93 3.24
C LEU A 64 3.42 -12.39 3.35
N TYR A 65 2.13 -12.59 3.61
CA TYR A 65 1.47 -13.88 3.73
C TYR A 65 0.47 -14.00 2.59
N LEU A 66 0.64 -15.00 1.73
CA LEU A 66 -0.28 -15.24 0.61
C LEU A 66 -1.60 -15.88 1.06
N ASP A 67 -1.61 -16.45 2.26
CA ASP A 67 -2.76 -17.10 2.89
C ASP A 67 -2.76 -16.80 4.41
N MET A 68 -3.93 -16.70 5.03
CA MET A 68 -4.07 -16.34 6.45
C MET A 68 -3.48 -17.41 7.38
N ASP A 69 -3.61 -18.68 7.03
CA ASP A 69 -3.04 -19.81 7.76
C ASP A 69 -1.64 -20.22 7.24
N GLY A 70 -1.07 -19.41 6.34
CA GLY A 70 0.20 -19.68 5.68
C GLY A 70 1.44 -19.21 6.46
N SER A 71 2.61 -19.47 5.88
CA SER A 71 3.87 -18.91 6.35
C SER A 71 4.22 -17.61 5.61
N PRO A 72 5.10 -16.75 6.18
CA PRO A 72 5.70 -15.66 5.42
C PRO A 72 6.29 -16.19 4.13
N THR A 73 5.98 -15.52 3.02
CA THR A 73 6.52 -15.90 1.71
C THR A 73 7.80 -15.13 1.44
N GLU A 74 8.82 -15.82 0.94
CA GLU A 74 10.10 -15.21 0.58
C GLU A 74 9.95 -14.19 -0.56
N ASP A 75 10.72 -13.10 -0.48
CA ASP A 75 10.75 -11.97 -1.41
C ASP A 75 10.91 -12.36 -2.88
N GLY A 76 11.74 -13.39 -3.12
CA GLY A 76 12.04 -13.90 -4.45
C GLY A 76 10.96 -14.82 -5.03
N SER A 77 9.97 -15.22 -4.22
CA SER A 77 8.91 -16.12 -4.65
C SER A 77 8.02 -15.45 -5.69
N HIS A 78 7.77 -16.15 -6.79
CA HIS A 78 6.94 -15.66 -7.88
C HIS A 78 5.46 -15.92 -7.59
N VAL A 79 4.63 -14.90 -7.79
CA VAL A 79 3.19 -14.93 -7.55
C VAL A 79 2.47 -14.73 -8.89
N SER A 80 1.74 -15.74 -9.31
CA SER A 80 1.00 -15.71 -10.56
C SER A 80 -0.32 -14.94 -10.40
N LEU A 81 -0.32 -13.65 -10.72
CA LEU A 81 -1.51 -12.79 -10.74
C LEU A 81 -2.30 -12.85 -12.07
N SER A 82 -1.93 -13.80 -12.94
CA SER A 82 -2.41 -13.87 -14.32
C SER A 82 -3.54 -14.87 -14.56
N GLY A 83 -3.77 -15.81 -13.62
CA GLY A 83 -4.79 -16.86 -13.72
C GLY A 83 -6.17 -16.45 -13.19
N ASP A 84 -7.14 -17.36 -13.31
CA ASP A 84 -8.49 -17.19 -12.73
C ASP A 84 -8.51 -17.35 -11.21
N SER A 85 -7.51 -18.04 -10.66
CA SER A 85 -7.29 -18.20 -9.23
C SER A 85 -5.88 -17.74 -8.88
N TYR A 86 -5.78 -16.80 -7.95
CA TYR A 86 -4.52 -16.26 -7.43
C TYR A 86 -4.72 -15.74 -6.00
N PRO A 87 -3.65 -15.66 -5.19
CA PRO A 87 -3.72 -15.10 -3.84
C PRO A 87 -4.22 -13.67 -3.86
N GLY A 88 -5.22 -13.35 -3.05
CA GLY A 88 -5.82 -12.02 -3.03
C GLY A 88 -6.74 -11.72 -4.20
N ALA A 89 -7.25 -12.72 -4.93
CA ALA A 89 -8.24 -12.50 -5.99
C ALA A 89 -9.61 -12.03 -5.47
N SER A 90 -9.90 -12.30 -4.19
CA SER A 90 -11.16 -11.96 -3.53
C SER A 90 -10.92 -11.46 -2.09
N PRO A 91 -11.90 -10.75 -1.49
CA PRO A 91 -11.84 -10.31 -0.08
C PRO A 91 -11.59 -11.42 0.95
N GLU A 92 -12.08 -12.62 0.68
CA GLU A 92 -11.93 -13.81 1.55
C GLU A 92 -10.53 -14.43 1.45
N SER A 93 -9.87 -14.30 0.29
CA SER A 93 -8.51 -14.77 0.04
C SER A 93 -7.49 -13.63 0.11
N ALA A 94 -7.82 -12.53 0.79
CA ALA A 94 -6.96 -11.36 0.88
C ALA A 94 -5.60 -11.73 1.51
N ILE A 95 -4.52 -11.24 0.91
CA ILE A 95 -3.17 -11.49 1.40
C ILE A 95 -2.89 -10.65 2.64
N GLY A 96 -2.13 -11.20 3.58
CA GLY A 96 -1.76 -10.53 4.83
C GLY A 96 -0.42 -9.82 4.72
N LEU A 97 -0.35 -8.59 5.21
CA LEU A 97 0.88 -7.82 5.37
C LEU A 97 1.11 -7.58 6.86
N VAL A 98 2.13 -8.20 7.45
CA VAL A 98 2.41 -8.10 8.89
C VAL A 98 3.56 -7.14 9.13
N ILE A 99 3.33 -6.07 9.89
CA ILE A 99 4.35 -5.11 10.28
C ILE A 99 4.88 -5.50 11.67
N SER A 100 6.11 -6.02 11.73
CA SER A 100 6.79 -6.30 12.99
C SER A 100 7.48 -5.04 13.52
N GLY A 101 7.19 -4.69 14.78
CA GLY A 101 7.65 -3.46 15.42
C GLY A 101 9.12 -3.46 15.83
N ALA A 102 10.05 -3.39 14.87
CA ALA A 102 11.45 -3.02 15.16
C ALA A 102 11.65 -1.48 15.26
N GLY A 103 10.65 -0.77 15.79
CA GLY A 103 10.63 0.70 15.88
C GLY A 103 9.35 1.30 16.47
N HIS A 104 8.73 0.60 17.44
CA HIS A 104 7.47 1.02 18.04
C HIS A 104 7.67 2.28 18.91
N ASN A 105 7.45 3.48 18.35
CA ASN A 105 6.98 4.61 19.14
C ASN A 105 5.45 4.61 19.07
N GLN A 106 4.83 4.29 20.20
CA GLN A 106 3.38 4.11 20.38
C GLN A 106 2.54 5.39 20.15
N ASN A 107 3.14 6.46 19.65
CA ASN A 107 2.47 7.68 19.23
C ASN A 107 2.15 7.73 17.72
N GLN A 108 2.13 6.59 17.02
CA GLN A 108 1.76 6.54 15.60
C GLN A 108 0.37 5.98 15.28
N GLN A 109 -0.41 5.51 16.27
CA GLN A 109 -1.85 5.28 16.04
C GLN A 109 -2.60 6.58 15.67
N SER A 110 -2.00 7.75 15.98
CA SER A 110 -2.40 9.08 15.50
C SER A 110 -1.71 9.54 14.20
N ASN A 111 -0.61 8.90 13.76
CA ASN A 111 0.21 9.39 12.63
C ASN A 111 -0.04 8.73 11.27
N LEU A 112 -0.88 7.69 11.15
CA LEU A 112 -1.44 7.37 9.82
C LEU A 112 -2.44 8.44 9.35
N HIS A 113 -2.88 9.32 10.27
CA HIS A 113 -3.63 10.55 9.97
C HIS A 113 -2.77 11.83 10.08
N GLY A 114 -1.50 11.71 10.51
CA GLY A 114 -0.64 12.85 10.84
C GLY A 114 0.17 13.44 9.69
N CYS A 115 0.05 12.88 8.48
CA CYS A 115 0.78 13.37 7.29
C CYS A 115 -0.06 14.32 6.42
N TYR A 116 -1.21 14.79 6.90
CA TYR A 116 -2.06 15.76 6.20
C TYR A 116 -2.09 17.08 6.98
N TYR A 117 -1.46 18.10 6.38
CA TYR A 117 -1.26 19.49 6.82
C TYR A 117 -0.25 19.74 7.96
N ASP A 118 1.04 19.77 7.64
CA ASP A 118 1.92 20.82 8.17
C ASP A 118 1.70 22.08 7.31
N ARG A 119 0.65 22.84 7.61
CA ARG A 119 0.58 24.25 7.18
C ARG A 119 1.12 25.06 8.33
N GLU A 120 2.30 25.62 8.10
CA GLU A 120 2.96 26.60 8.93
C GLU A 120 1.94 27.50 9.64
N SER A 121 2.02 27.51 10.97
CA SER A 121 1.42 28.53 11.81
C SER A 121 2.16 29.83 11.55
N ASP A 122 1.82 30.50 10.46
CA ASP A 122 2.03 31.93 10.34
C ASP A 122 0.83 32.60 9.66
N ASN A 123 0.54 33.75 10.23
CA ASN A 123 -0.67 34.53 10.08
C ASN A 123 -0.60 35.30 8.75
N ASP A 124 -1.21 34.80 7.66
CA ASP A 124 -1.34 35.55 6.40
C ASP A 124 -2.80 35.59 5.93
N PRO A 125 -3.47 36.77 5.97
CA PRO A 125 -4.87 36.94 5.59
C PRO A 125 -5.06 37.22 4.08
N ALA A 126 -4.27 36.64 3.18
CA ALA A 126 -4.46 36.83 1.75
C ALA A 126 -4.30 35.54 0.94
N ARG A 127 -5.43 34.88 0.59
CA ARG A 127 -5.91 34.78 -0.80
C ARG A 127 -7.04 33.75 -0.91
N SER A 128 -8.16 34.28 -1.37
CA SER A 128 -9.38 33.61 -1.77
C SER A 128 -9.16 32.60 -2.89
N HIS A 129 -10.05 31.60 -2.92
CA HIS A 129 -10.61 30.91 -4.08
C HIS A 129 -9.69 30.64 -5.26
N GLU A 130 -9.38 29.35 -5.49
CA GLU A 130 -9.63 28.61 -6.74
C GLU A 130 -8.88 27.27 -6.66
N TRP A 131 -9.62 26.16 -6.71
CA TRP A 131 -9.03 24.84 -6.97
C TRP A 131 -8.80 24.74 -8.48
N PRO A 132 -7.57 24.52 -8.97
CA PRO A 132 -7.40 24.09 -10.35
C PRO A 132 -7.86 22.63 -10.46
N SER A 133 -9.10 22.49 -10.92
CA SER A 133 -9.56 21.37 -11.73
C SER A 133 -8.60 21.23 -12.92
N GLU A 134 -7.66 20.28 -12.86
CA GLU A 134 -7.02 19.60 -14.00
C GLU A 134 -5.81 18.78 -13.50
N TYR A 135 -6.06 17.61 -12.91
CA TYR A 135 -5.04 16.55 -12.91
C TYR A 135 -5.20 15.76 -14.21
N THR A 136 -4.71 16.34 -15.29
CA THR A 136 -4.53 15.65 -16.56
C THR A 136 -3.36 14.67 -16.41
N PHE A 137 -3.71 13.40 -16.53
CA PHE A 137 -2.83 12.27 -16.77
C PHE A 137 -2.05 12.51 -18.07
N SER A 138 -0.81 13.02 -18.00
CA SER A 138 0.15 13.07 -19.11
C SER A 138 1.54 13.43 -18.59
N GLY A 139 2.48 12.48 -18.58
CA GLY A 139 3.87 12.78 -18.23
C GLY A 139 4.72 11.59 -17.80
N LEU A 140 4.70 10.50 -18.57
CA LEU A 140 5.76 9.48 -18.49
C LEU A 140 7.10 10.12 -18.88
N THR A 141 7.96 10.40 -17.90
CA THR A 141 9.42 10.26 -18.10
C THR A 141 10.03 9.58 -16.88
N ASN A 142 10.35 8.31 -17.11
CA ASN A 142 11.24 7.42 -16.39
C ASN A 142 12.16 8.08 -15.34
N ARG A 143 11.80 7.89 -14.06
CA ARG A 143 12.69 8.08 -12.90
C ARG A 143 13.00 6.72 -12.26
N TRP A 144 13.42 5.75 -13.08
CA TRP A 144 13.80 4.41 -12.63
C TRP A 144 15.29 4.07 -12.87
N ASP A 145 16.09 5.02 -13.37
CA ASP A 145 17.47 4.74 -13.81
C ASP A 145 18.55 5.26 -12.83
N ARG A 146 18.36 5.10 -11.51
CA ARG A 146 19.44 5.49 -10.58
C ARG A 146 19.50 4.76 -9.25
N ILE A 147 19.22 3.46 -9.26
CA ILE A 147 19.57 2.57 -8.14
C ILE A 147 20.14 1.28 -8.74
N CYS A 148 21.37 1.38 -9.27
CA CYS A 148 22.34 0.30 -9.48
C CYS A 148 23.61 0.92 -10.07
N GLU A 149 24.45 1.51 -9.22
CA GLU A 149 25.90 1.63 -9.42
C GLU A 149 26.59 1.42 -8.07
#